data_AF-A0A4V1J8Y8-F1
#
_entry.id   AF-A0A4V1J8Y8-F1
#
_cell.length_a   1.000
_cell.length_b   1.000
_cell.length_c   1.000
_cell.angle_alpha   90.00
_cell.angle_beta   90.00
_cell.angle_gamma   90.00
#
_symmetry.space_group_name_H-M   'P 1'
#
loop_
_entity.id
_entity.type
_entity.pdbx_description
1 polymer ?
#
loop_
_entity_poly.entity_id
_entity_poly.type
_entity_poly.pdbx_seq_one_letter_code
_entity_poly.pdbx_strand_id
1 'polypeptide(L)'
;MDNNLKRDRFISKANRIHNNKYNYSDVVYVNSHTKVTIICELHGNFNQLPTNHLQGQQCPICGINKRTQCLTKTQEAFVLESSIIHNNKYDYSLVKYINTHTKVDIICPIHGLFSQKPSNHLNLKQGCPKCIVSRRINTNLSKYNVCNPKQKHMVTALKFLQDKEWLKDQYLIKGKTALHISDELGLDNTGSTVGKWLYRHNIPIRHNVGFSQKCIHWLSNIAQIENIEIQHAGNIGEYKISGTRYKVDGYCEETNTIYEFHGDCWHGNPILFKSSEYCNPWSSLTAGELYKQTIQREELIRQLGYNLVVKWETDINKDIK
;
A
#
# COMPACT_ATOMS: atom_id res chain seq x y z
N MET A 1 18.77 70.18 -20.72
CA MET A 1 19.37 69.43 -19.58
C MET A 1 19.67 68.02 -20.04
N ASP A 2 20.95 67.69 -19.98
CA ASP A 2 21.66 66.76 -20.84
C ASP A 2 21.17 65.30 -20.77
N ASN A 3 20.74 64.76 -21.91
CA ASN A 3 20.23 63.38 -22.00
C ASN A 3 21.35 62.35 -21.73
N ASN A 4 22.61 62.74 -21.96
CA ASN A 4 23.78 61.94 -21.65
C ASN A 4 23.97 61.76 -20.13
N LEU A 5 23.80 62.81 -19.33
CA LEU A 5 23.92 62.72 -17.86
C LEU A 5 22.88 61.75 -17.26
N LYS A 6 21.67 61.70 -17.84
CA LYS A 6 20.62 60.75 -17.43
C LYS A 6 20.95 59.32 -17.84
N ARG A 7 21.49 59.12 -19.04
CA ARG A 7 21.99 57.82 -19.53
C ARG A 7 23.12 57.30 -18.63
N ASP A 8 24.12 58.12 -18.35
CA ASP A 8 25.27 57.71 -17.54
C ASP A 8 24.85 57.38 -16.11
N ARG A 9 23.95 58.18 -15.52
CA ARG A 9 23.36 57.88 -14.21
C ARG A 9 22.60 56.55 -14.20
N PHE A 10 21.89 56.21 -15.27
CA PHE A 10 21.24 54.90 -15.41
C PHE A 10 22.27 53.78 -15.45
N ILE A 11 23.31 53.90 -16.29
CA ILE A 11 24.37 52.89 -16.45
C ILE A 11 25.11 52.67 -15.13
N SER A 12 25.51 53.73 -14.41
CA SER A 12 26.18 53.61 -13.12
C SER A 12 25.32 52.89 -12.07
N LYS A 13 24.01 53.15 -12.04
CA LYS A 13 23.11 52.44 -11.12
C LYS A 13 22.92 50.97 -11.53
N ALA A 14 22.74 50.71 -12.82
CA ALA A 14 22.55 49.36 -13.34
C ALA A 14 23.80 48.48 -13.09
N ASN A 15 24.99 49.03 -13.29
CA ASN A 15 26.27 48.39 -12.96
C ASN A 15 26.40 48.00 -11.49
N ARG A 16 25.93 48.87 -10.57
CA ARG A 16 25.93 48.57 -9.12
C ARG A 16 24.97 47.45 -8.74
N ILE A 17 23.82 47.34 -9.40
CA ILE A 17 22.79 46.33 -9.08
C ILE A 17 23.18 44.95 -9.64
N HIS A 18 23.75 44.92 -10.84
CA HIS A 18 24.10 43.69 -11.55
C HIS A 18 25.59 43.35 -11.49
N ASN A 19 26.38 44.05 -10.65
CA ASN A 19 27.82 43.86 -10.51
C ASN A 19 28.57 43.82 -11.85
N ASN A 20 28.32 44.82 -12.71
CA ASN A 20 28.91 44.95 -14.06
C ASN A 20 28.65 43.76 -15.02
N LYS A 21 27.58 42.97 -14.81
CA LYS A 21 27.23 41.79 -15.64
C LYS A 21 26.75 42.09 -17.06
N TYR A 22 26.39 43.34 -17.38
CA TYR A 22 25.77 43.70 -18.66
C TYR A 22 26.55 44.82 -19.35
N ASN A 23 26.52 44.80 -20.67
CA ASN A 23 27.10 45.83 -21.50
C ASN A 23 25.98 46.78 -22.00
N TYR A 24 26.25 48.08 -21.93
CA TYR A 24 25.30 49.17 -22.22
C TYR A 24 25.79 50.09 -23.36
N SER A 25 26.76 49.67 -24.17
CA SER A 25 27.33 50.47 -25.27
C SER A 25 26.23 51.02 -26.20
N ASP A 26 25.21 50.21 -26.48
CA ASP A 26 24.13 50.53 -27.41
C ASP A 26 22.87 51.10 -26.73
N VAL A 27 22.95 51.49 -25.45
CA VAL A 27 21.79 52.03 -24.73
C VAL A 27 21.45 53.44 -25.20
N VAL A 28 20.26 53.57 -25.80
CA VAL A 28 19.59 54.84 -26.06
C VAL A 28 18.55 55.09 -24.97
N TYR A 29 18.87 55.98 -24.02
CA TYR A 29 17.98 56.29 -22.90
C TYR A 29 17.04 57.44 -23.24
N VAL A 30 15.73 57.19 -23.21
CA VAL A 30 14.69 58.21 -23.43
C VAL A 30 14.00 58.60 -22.12
N ASN A 31 13.46 57.61 -21.40
CA ASN A 31 12.85 57.77 -20.08
C ASN A 31 12.78 56.42 -19.36
N SER A 32 12.28 56.42 -18.12
CA SER A 32 12.19 55.23 -17.27
C SER A 32 11.18 54.16 -17.75
N HIS A 33 10.27 54.55 -18.64
CA HIS A 33 9.15 53.71 -19.12
C HIS A 33 9.31 53.28 -20.59
N THR A 34 10.42 53.62 -21.23
CA THR A 34 10.75 53.19 -22.59
C THR A 34 11.79 52.10 -22.51
N LYS A 35 11.60 51.00 -23.24
CA LYS A 35 12.55 49.88 -23.22
C LYS A 35 13.89 50.33 -23.80
N VAL A 36 14.97 49.88 -23.16
CA VAL A 36 16.34 50.06 -23.62
C VAL A 36 16.92 48.72 -24.03
N THR A 37 17.81 48.74 -25.02
CA THR A 37 18.56 47.57 -25.47
C THR A 37 19.78 47.37 -24.58
N ILE A 38 19.86 46.22 -23.91
CA ILE A 38 20.95 45.85 -23.01
C ILE A 38 21.60 44.58 -23.57
N ILE A 39 22.91 44.47 -23.44
CA ILE A 39 23.68 43.33 -23.96
C ILE A 39 24.07 42.41 -22.80
N CYS A 40 23.64 41.16 -22.86
CA CYS A 40 24.11 40.10 -21.98
C CYS A 40 25.26 39.37 -22.66
N GLU A 41 26.43 39.28 -22.02
CA GLU A 41 27.60 38.60 -22.59
C GLU A 41 27.33 37.14 -22.98
N LEU A 42 26.42 36.46 -22.26
CA LEU A 42 26.10 35.05 -22.50
C LEU A 42 24.92 34.83 -23.47
N HIS A 43 24.02 35.80 -23.61
CA HIS A 43 22.73 35.59 -24.28
C HIS A 43 22.40 36.65 -25.34
N GLY A 44 23.31 37.60 -25.57
CA GLY A 44 23.14 38.67 -26.55
C GLY A 44 22.19 39.78 -26.10
N ASN A 45 21.68 40.51 -27.08
CA ASN A 45 20.90 41.74 -26.88
C ASN A 45 19.46 41.41 -26.44
N PHE A 46 18.96 42.14 -25.45
CA PHE A 46 17.58 42.03 -24.98
C PHE A 46 17.01 43.39 -24.60
N ASN A 47 15.68 43.53 -24.69
CA ASN A 47 14.99 44.77 -24.41
C ASN A 47 14.33 44.73 -23.04
N GLN A 48 14.58 45.74 -22.20
CA GLN A 48 13.98 45.83 -20.87
C GLN A 48 13.69 47.28 -20.48
N LEU A 49 12.69 47.48 -19.63
CA LEU A 49 12.43 48.80 -19.03
C LEU A 49 13.54 49.15 -18.03
N PRO A 50 14.07 50.39 -18.05
CA PRO A 50 15.04 50.84 -17.08
C PRO A 50 14.61 50.63 -15.62
N THR A 51 13.33 50.87 -15.30
CA THR A 51 12.77 50.63 -13.95
C THR A 51 12.90 49.17 -13.53
N ASN A 52 12.44 48.25 -14.38
CA ASN A 52 12.49 46.81 -14.12
C ASN A 52 13.94 46.32 -13.98
N HIS A 53 14.83 46.80 -14.85
CA HIS A 53 16.25 46.45 -14.79
C HIS A 53 16.90 46.93 -13.49
N LEU A 54 16.58 48.17 -13.06
CA LEU A 54 17.04 48.74 -11.79
C LEU A 54 16.37 48.10 -10.55
N GLN A 55 15.28 47.36 -10.71
CA GLN A 55 14.71 46.51 -9.65
C GLN A 55 15.43 45.15 -9.53
N GLY A 56 16.48 44.92 -10.31
CA GLY A 56 17.27 43.68 -10.27
C GLY A 56 16.75 42.58 -11.19
N GLN A 57 15.80 42.87 -12.09
CA GLN A 57 15.42 41.90 -13.11
C GLN A 57 16.59 41.67 -14.08
N GLN A 58 16.99 40.41 -14.22
CA GLN A 58 18.03 39.97 -15.15
C GLN A 58 17.50 39.86 -16.58
N CYS A 59 18.38 39.59 -17.54
CA CYS A 59 17.95 39.21 -18.88
C CYS A 59 17.01 37.99 -18.83
N PRO A 60 16.06 37.85 -19.78
CA PRO A 60 15.03 36.82 -19.73
C PRO A 60 15.60 35.41 -19.54
N ILE A 61 16.71 35.10 -20.22
CA ILE A 61 17.31 33.76 -20.17
C ILE A 61 18.02 33.50 -18.84
N CYS A 62 18.84 34.45 -18.33
CA CYS A 62 19.42 34.33 -16.99
C CYS A 62 18.36 34.25 -15.89
N GLY A 63 17.30 35.04 -16.01
CA GLY A 63 16.18 35.06 -15.07
C GLY A 63 15.43 33.72 -15.05
N ILE A 64 15.20 33.12 -16.22
CA ILE A 64 14.63 31.78 -16.35
C ILE A 64 15.57 30.75 -15.74
N ASN A 65 16.87 30.75 -16.09
CA ASN A 65 17.83 29.76 -15.57
C ASN A 65 17.93 29.79 -14.05
N LYS A 66 18.01 30.98 -13.44
CA LYS A 66 18.03 31.13 -11.98
C LYS A 66 16.74 30.62 -11.33
N ARG A 67 15.58 30.92 -11.93
CA ARG A 67 14.28 30.43 -11.44
C ARG A 67 14.18 28.91 -11.55
N THR A 68 14.60 28.34 -12.69
CA THR A 68 14.62 26.90 -12.92
C THR A 68 15.50 26.22 -11.89
N GLN A 69 16.72 26.71 -11.64
CA GLN A 69 17.63 26.16 -10.62
C GLN A 69 17.04 26.16 -9.20
N CYS A 70 16.34 27.22 -8.81
CA CYS A 70 15.69 27.29 -7.49
C CYS A 70 14.41 26.44 -7.38
N LEU A 71 13.78 26.06 -8.49
CA LEU A 71 12.55 25.28 -8.53
C LEU A 71 12.78 23.78 -8.80
N THR A 72 13.93 23.42 -9.37
CA THR A 72 14.30 22.01 -9.58
C THR A 72 14.66 21.37 -8.26
N LYS A 73 13.97 20.27 -7.92
CA LYS A 73 14.34 19.43 -6.78
C LYS A 73 15.76 18.90 -6.95
N THR A 74 16.49 18.70 -5.85
CA THR A 74 17.77 17.99 -5.94
C THR A 74 17.54 16.51 -6.24
N GLN A 75 18.59 15.81 -6.66
CA GLN A 75 18.51 14.37 -6.92
C GLN A 75 18.12 13.59 -5.67
N GLU A 76 18.68 13.95 -4.51
CA GLU A 76 18.41 13.32 -3.22
C GLU A 76 16.95 13.52 -2.82
N ALA A 77 16.42 14.73 -3.01
CA ALA A 77 15.00 15.03 -2.75
C ALA A 77 14.08 14.21 -3.67
N PHE A 78 14.44 14.05 -4.96
CA PHE A 78 13.70 13.20 -5.88
C PHE A 78 13.68 11.74 -5.43
N VAL A 79 14.84 11.18 -5.04
CA VAL A 79 14.95 9.78 -4.60
C VAL A 79 14.15 9.56 -3.31
N LEU A 80 14.29 10.44 -2.33
CA LEU A 80 13.58 10.32 -1.05
C LEU A 80 12.06 10.32 -1.24
N GLU A 81 11.52 11.28 -1.99
CA GLU A 81 10.08 11.35 -2.26
C GLU A 81 9.59 10.16 -3.09
N SER A 82 10.36 9.73 -4.08
CA SER A 82 10.00 8.58 -4.93
C SER A 82 9.92 7.30 -4.11
N SER A 83 10.88 7.09 -3.21
CA SER A 83 10.88 5.98 -2.25
C SER A 83 9.66 6.00 -1.34
N ILE A 84 9.26 7.16 -0.82
CA ILE A 84 8.05 7.28 0.03
C ILE A 84 6.78 6.96 -0.77
N ILE A 85 6.60 7.53 -1.96
CA ILE A 85 5.37 7.36 -2.77
C ILE A 85 5.18 5.89 -3.20
N HIS A 86 6.28 5.19 -3.49
CA HIS A 86 6.25 3.81 -3.94
C HIS A 86 6.61 2.81 -2.84
N ASN A 87 6.54 3.20 -1.56
CA ASN A 87 6.81 2.34 -0.40
C ASN A 87 8.12 1.53 -0.52
N ASN A 88 9.22 2.20 -0.88
CA ASN A 88 10.56 1.62 -1.07
C ASN A 88 10.62 0.45 -2.08
N LYS A 89 9.72 0.43 -3.07
CA LYS A 89 9.60 -0.66 -4.04
C LYS A 89 10.68 -0.66 -5.13
N TYR A 90 11.26 0.49 -5.44
CA TYR A 90 12.18 0.67 -6.56
C TYR A 90 13.57 1.05 -6.07
N ASP A 91 14.58 0.64 -6.84
CA ASP A 91 15.96 1.06 -6.62
C ASP A 91 16.30 2.21 -7.58
N TYR A 92 16.86 3.28 -7.00
CA TYR A 92 17.18 4.53 -7.67
C TYR A 92 18.69 4.77 -7.80
N SER A 93 19.53 3.76 -7.56
CA SER A 93 21.00 3.87 -7.56
C SER A 93 21.59 4.40 -8.88
N LEU A 94 20.86 4.26 -9.99
CA LEU A 94 21.28 4.73 -11.32
C LEU A 94 20.60 6.02 -11.76
N VAL A 95 19.79 6.65 -10.90
CA VAL A 95 19.08 7.88 -11.25
C VAL A 95 20.07 9.03 -11.42
N LYS A 96 19.95 9.71 -12.57
CA LYS A 96 20.58 11.00 -12.84
C LYS A 96 19.49 12.05 -13.04
N TYR A 97 19.14 12.76 -11.98
CA TYR A 97 18.05 13.73 -12.02
C TYR A 97 18.52 15.07 -12.58
N ILE A 98 17.92 15.51 -13.68
CA ILE A 98 18.20 16.82 -14.30
C ILE A 98 17.02 17.77 -14.13
N ASN A 99 15.80 17.30 -14.43
CA ASN A 99 14.56 18.06 -14.27
C ASN A 99 13.35 17.10 -14.27
N THR A 100 12.13 17.64 -14.16
CA THR A 100 10.89 16.86 -14.04
C THR A 100 10.43 16.15 -15.32
N HIS A 101 10.99 16.52 -16.48
CA HIS A 101 10.54 16.08 -17.80
C HIS A 101 11.53 15.16 -18.52
N THR A 102 12.83 15.25 -18.18
CA THR A 102 13.86 14.32 -18.65
C THR A 102 13.66 12.97 -17.97
N LYS A 103 13.68 11.89 -18.75
CA LYS A 103 13.49 10.55 -18.19
C LYS A 103 14.67 10.16 -17.30
N VAL A 104 14.37 9.47 -16.22
CA VAL A 104 15.35 8.84 -15.32
C VAL A 104 15.20 7.34 -15.40
N ASP A 105 16.32 6.65 -15.21
CA ASP A 105 16.35 5.19 -15.20
C ASP A 105 16.20 4.69 -13.76
N ILE A 106 15.17 3.87 -13.55
CA ILE A 106 14.75 3.33 -12.27
C ILE A 106 14.81 1.81 -12.37
N ILE A 107 15.24 1.15 -11.32
CA ILE A 107 15.35 -0.31 -11.28
C ILE A 107 14.11 -0.87 -10.61
N CYS A 108 13.37 -1.71 -11.35
CA CYS A 108 12.32 -2.55 -10.80
C CYS A 108 12.91 -3.89 -10.34
N PRO A 109 12.62 -4.36 -9.12
CA PRO A 109 13.14 -5.64 -8.64
C PRO A 109 12.67 -6.85 -9.47
N ILE A 110 11.57 -6.70 -10.22
CA ILE A 110 10.98 -7.80 -11.04
C ILE A 110 11.41 -7.71 -12.51
N HIS A 111 11.38 -6.51 -13.11
CA HIS A 111 11.53 -6.33 -14.56
C HIS A 111 12.83 -5.63 -14.96
N GLY A 112 13.69 -5.33 -13.99
CA GLY A 112 14.95 -4.63 -14.19
C GLY A 112 14.77 -3.14 -14.52
N LEU A 113 15.73 -2.59 -15.25
CA LEU A 113 15.80 -1.17 -15.60
C LEU A 113 14.59 -0.74 -16.45
N PHE A 114 13.98 0.38 -16.07
CA PHE A 114 12.97 1.06 -16.88
C PHE A 114 13.12 2.57 -16.79
N SER A 115 12.75 3.26 -17.86
CA SER A 115 12.93 4.71 -17.97
C SER A 115 11.59 5.43 -17.84
N GLN A 116 11.51 6.45 -16.99
CA GLN A 116 10.28 7.21 -16.75
C GLN A 116 10.54 8.68 -16.44
N LYS A 117 9.60 9.56 -16.79
CA LYS A 117 9.67 10.98 -16.40
C LYS A 117 9.45 11.11 -14.88
N PRO A 118 10.28 11.87 -14.15
CA PRO A 118 10.08 12.14 -12.72
C PRO A 118 8.69 12.69 -12.38
N SER A 119 8.15 13.59 -13.21
CA SER A 119 6.78 14.10 -13.06
C SER A 119 5.72 13.00 -13.11
N ASN A 120 5.86 12.02 -14.02
CA ASN A 120 4.95 10.89 -14.09
C ASN A 120 5.13 9.95 -12.89
N HIS A 121 6.37 9.76 -12.45
CA HIS A 121 6.70 8.87 -11.34
C HIS A 121 6.18 9.39 -10.00
N LEU A 122 6.37 10.68 -9.73
CA LEU A 122 5.95 11.35 -8.49
C LEU A 122 4.48 11.78 -8.53
N ASN A 123 4.08 12.59 -9.52
CA ASN A 123 2.76 13.24 -9.52
C ASN A 123 1.65 12.27 -9.93
N LEU A 124 1.89 11.47 -11.00
CA LEU A 124 0.92 10.47 -11.48
C LEU A 124 1.06 9.12 -10.78
N LYS A 125 2.05 8.98 -9.89
CA LYS A 125 2.36 7.73 -9.16
C LYS A 125 2.51 6.52 -10.10
N GLN A 126 3.01 6.74 -11.31
CA GLN A 126 3.19 5.66 -12.28
C GLN A 126 4.39 4.81 -11.85
N GLY A 127 4.19 3.49 -11.82
CA GLY A 127 5.26 2.52 -11.56
C GLY A 127 5.87 1.98 -12.85
N CYS A 128 6.57 0.85 -12.73
CA CYS A 128 7.15 0.11 -13.86
C CYS A 128 6.06 -0.27 -14.91
N PRO A 129 6.21 0.12 -16.18
CA PRO A 129 5.25 -0.21 -17.25
C PRO A 129 5.07 -1.71 -17.42
N LYS A 130 6.16 -2.50 -17.29
CA LYS A 130 6.09 -3.97 -17.39
C LYS A 130 5.31 -4.59 -16.22
N CYS A 131 5.36 -4.03 -15.01
CA CYS A 131 4.47 -4.48 -13.90
C CYS A 131 2.99 -4.20 -14.19
N ILE A 132 2.69 -3.08 -14.84
CA ILE A 132 1.31 -2.73 -15.23
C ILE A 132 0.83 -3.64 -16.35
N VAL A 133 1.72 -3.93 -17.30
CA VAL A 133 1.47 -4.80 -18.43
C VAL A 133 1.39 -6.27 -17.99
N SER A 134 2.23 -6.78 -17.09
CA SER A 134 2.11 -8.15 -16.58
C SER A 134 0.83 -8.36 -15.77
N ARG A 135 0.34 -7.33 -15.07
CA ARG A 135 -1.03 -7.30 -14.52
C ARG A 135 -2.13 -7.32 -15.59
N ARG A 136 -1.83 -6.90 -16.84
CA ARG A 136 -2.77 -6.87 -17.98
C ARG A 136 -2.59 -8.06 -18.96
N ILE A 137 -1.44 -8.74 -18.98
CA ILE A 137 -1.01 -9.76 -19.96
C ILE A 137 -1.18 -11.20 -19.45
N ASN A 138 -1.89 -11.45 -18.34
CA ASN A 138 -2.33 -12.81 -18.02
C ASN A 138 -3.31 -13.44 -19.04
N THR A 139 -3.48 -12.86 -20.24
CA THR A 139 -4.23 -13.46 -21.35
C THR A 139 -3.55 -13.17 -22.70
N ASN A 140 -2.66 -14.04 -23.15
CA ASN A 140 -1.95 -13.94 -24.42
C ASN A 140 -2.74 -14.67 -25.53
N LEU A 141 -3.87 -14.08 -25.99
CA LEU A 141 -4.82 -14.73 -26.94
C LEU A 141 -5.03 -13.94 -28.25
N SER A 142 -4.26 -12.88 -28.51
CA SER A 142 -4.31 -12.14 -29.79
C SER A 142 -3.90 -13.00 -30.99
N LYS A 143 -3.10 -14.06 -30.77
CA LYS A 143 -2.75 -15.10 -31.75
C LYS A 143 -3.97 -15.80 -32.38
N TYR A 144 -5.15 -15.74 -31.76
CA TYR A 144 -6.34 -16.49 -32.16
C TYR A 144 -7.52 -15.61 -32.60
N ASN A 145 -7.28 -14.33 -32.94
CA ASN A 145 -8.32 -13.40 -33.45
C ASN A 145 -9.57 -13.25 -32.55
N VAL A 146 -9.40 -13.23 -31.21
CA VAL A 146 -10.51 -13.04 -30.27
C VAL A 146 -10.58 -11.60 -29.77
N CYS A 147 -11.69 -10.91 -30.05
CA CYS A 147 -11.89 -9.49 -29.73
C CYS A 147 -12.25 -9.18 -28.25
N ASN A 148 -12.61 -10.16 -27.42
CA ASN A 148 -12.90 -9.90 -25.99
C ASN A 148 -12.67 -11.12 -25.06
N PRO A 149 -11.49 -11.24 -24.41
CA PRO A 149 -11.15 -12.38 -23.55
C PRO A 149 -12.03 -12.51 -22.29
N LYS A 150 -12.56 -11.40 -21.76
CA LYS A 150 -13.38 -11.40 -20.53
C LYS A 150 -14.71 -12.12 -20.70
N GLN A 151 -15.30 -12.10 -21.89
CA GLN A 151 -16.65 -12.66 -22.11
C GLN A 151 -16.64 -14.19 -22.19
N LYS A 152 -15.67 -14.80 -22.89
CA LYS A 152 -15.61 -16.27 -23.04
C LYS A 152 -15.13 -16.98 -21.78
N HIS A 153 -14.19 -16.40 -21.03
CA HIS A 153 -13.74 -16.91 -19.73
C HIS A 153 -14.87 -16.89 -18.69
N MET A 154 -15.62 -15.78 -18.64
CA MET A 154 -16.76 -15.64 -17.74
C MET A 154 -17.85 -16.67 -18.05
N VAL A 155 -18.10 -17.02 -19.32
CA VAL A 155 -19.03 -18.10 -19.69
C VAL A 155 -18.61 -19.46 -19.13
N THR A 156 -17.31 -19.78 -19.11
CA THR A 156 -16.79 -21.03 -18.55
C THR A 156 -16.87 -21.04 -17.01
N ALA A 157 -16.41 -19.97 -16.35
CA ALA A 157 -16.45 -19.86 -14.90
C ALA A 157 -17.88 -19.82 -14.33
N LEU A 158 -18.82 -19.21 -15.06
CA LEU A 158 -20.24 -19.17 -14.68
C LEU A 158 -20.88 -20.55 -14.58
N LYS A 159 -20.42 -21.55 -15.34
CA LYS A 159 -20.94 -22.93 -15.22
C LYS A 159 -20.71 -23.51 -13.83
N PHE A 160 -19.54 -23.27 -13.25
CA PHE A 160 -19.18 -23.73 -11.91
C PHE A 160 -19.90 -22.94 -10.82
N LEU A 161 -20.04 -21.62 -10.99
CA LEU A 161 -20.74 -20.77 -10.01
C LEU A 161 -22.26 -20.99 -10.00
N GLN A 162 -22.85 -21.38 -11.13
CA GLN A 162 -24.27 -21.76 -11.23
C GLN A 162 -24.56 -23.10 -10.54
N ASP A 163 -23.58 -23.99 -10.45
CA ASP A 163 -23.69 -25.24 -9.73
C ASP A 163 -23.60 -25.00 -8.22
N LYS A 164 -24.76 -25.07 -7.56
CA LYS A 164 -24.92 -24.85 -6.12
C LYS A 164 -24.13 -25.88 -5.30
N GLU A 165 -24.11 -27.14 -5.70
CA GLU A 165 -23.49 -28.22 -4.93
C GLU A 165 -21.97 -28.16 -5.05
N TRP A 166 -21.45 -27.85 -6.25
CA TRP A 166 -20.02 -27.60 -6.43
C TRP A 166 -19.55 -26.41 -5.58
N LEU A 167 -20.32 -25.31 -5.58
CA LEU A 167 -19.93 -24.10 -4.84
C LEU A 167 -19.98 -24.33 -3.32
N LYS A 168 -20.95 -25.10 -2.81
CA LYS A 168 -20.98 -25.55 -1.41
C LYS A 168 -19.78 -26.44 -1.07
N ASP A 169 -19.44 -27.40 -1.93
CA ASP A 169 -18.27 -28.26 -1.70
C ASP A 169 -16.99 -27.44 -1.58
N GLN A 170 -16.74 -26.51 -2.50
CA GLN A 170 -15.55 -25.66 -2.42
C GLN A 170 -15.55 -24.77 -1.17
N TYR A 171 -16.68 -24.13 -0.85
CA TYR A 171 -16.74 -23.08 0.17
C TYR A 171 -16.95 -23.61 1.59
N LEU A 172 -17.83 -24.60 1.78
CA LEU A 172 -18.17 -25.16 3.09
C LEU A 172 -17.28 -26.38 3.41
N ILE A 173 -17.26 -27.38 2.52
CA ILE A 173 -16.59 -28.66 2.79
C ILE A 173 -15.06 -28.51 2.73
N LYS A 174 -14.55 -27.94 1.64
CA LYS A 174 -13.11 -27.72 1.44
C LYS A 174 -12.56 -26.48 2.14
N GLY A 175 -13.42 -25.68 2.76
CA GLY A 175 -13.02 -24.53 3.56
C GLY A 175 -12.43 -23.35 2.79
N LYS A 176 -12.54 -23.31 1.45
CA LYS A 176 -11.94 -22.26 0.63
C LYS A 176 -12.61 -20.92 0.86
N THR A 177 -11.83 -19.85 0.87
CA THR A 177 -12.39 -18.49 0.91
C THR A 177 -12.98 -18.10 -0.44
N ALA A 178 -13.93 -17.15 -0.44
CA ALA A 178 -14.49 -16.62 -1.69
C ALA A 178 -13.41 -16.04 -2.62
N LEU A 179 -12.35 -15.47 -2.02
CA LEU A 179 -11.18 -14.99 -2.75
C LEU A 179 -10.41 -16.14 -3.41
N HIS A 180 -10.17 -17.23 -2.68
CA HIS A 180 -9.43 -18.38 -3.22
C HIS A 180 -10.19 -19.07 -4.35
N ILE A 181 -11.51 -19.27 -4.21
CA ILE A 181 -12.35 -19.80 -5.29
C ILE A 181 -12.32 -18.86 -6.50
N SER A 182 -12.32 -17.54 -6.26
CA SER A 182 -12.25 -16.53 -7.31
C SER A 182 -10.90 -16.54 -8.03
N ASP A 183 -9.80 -16.76 -7.31
CA ASP A 183 -8.44 -16.88 -7.86
C ASP A 183 -8.30 -18.17 -8.71
N GLU A 184 -8.77 -19.31 -8.19
CA GLU A 184 -8.79 -20.58 -8.93
C GLU A 184 -9.60 -20.49 -10.23
N LEU A 185 -10.74 -19.80 -10.20
CA LEU A 185 -11.59 -19.57 -11.37
C LEU A 185 -11.11 -18.38 -12.23
N GLY A 186 -10.03 -17.69 -11.85
CA GLY A 186 -9.46 -16.54 -12.57
C GLY A 186 -10.46 -15.40 -12.77
N LEU A 187 -11.28 -15.11 -11.75
CA LEU A 187 -12.36 -14.12 -11.79
C LEU A 187 -11.85 -12.74 -11.36
N ASP A 188 -12.14 -12.35 -10.11
CA ASP A 188 -11.78 -11.06 -9.54
C ASP A 188 -10.87 -11.23 -8.32
N ASN A 189 -10.06 -10.21 -8.03
CA ASN A 189 -9.09 -10.23 -6.94
C ASN A 189 -9.70 -9.92 -5.56
N THR A 190 -11.03 -9.89 -5.44
CA THR A 190 -11.72 -9.60 -4.16
C THR A 190 -12.65 -10.74 -3.70
N GLY A 191 -12.92 -11.73 -4.56
CA GLY A 191 -13.91 -12.78 -4.28
C GLY A 191 -15.35 -12.29 -4.35
N SER A 192 -15.58 -11.08 -4.86
CA SER A 192 -16.89 -10.43 -4.87
C SER A 192 -17.89 -11.17 -5.77
N THR A 193 -17.44 -11.71 -6.90
CA THR A 193 -18.27 -12.49 -7.81
C THR A 193 -18.75 -13.77 -7.12
N VAL A 194 -17.83 -14.48 -6.46
CA VAL A 194 -18.15 -15.70 -5.70
C VAL A 194 -19.11 -15.38 -4.55
N GLY A 195 -18.89 -14.29 -3.81
CA GLY A 195 -19.77 -13.83 -2.73
C GLY A 195 -21.21 -13.59 -3.18
N LYS A 196 -21.42 -12.98 -4.36
CA LYS A 196 -22.76 -12.80 -4.94
C LYS A 196 -23.44 -14.12 -5.27
N TRP A 197 -22.70 -15.12 -5.75
CA TRP A 197 -23.23 -16.44 -6.06
C TRP A 197 -23.54 -17.26 -4.80
N LEU A 198 -22.73 -17.15 -3.75
CA LEU A 198 -23.03 -17.72 -2.43
C LEU A 198 -24.36 -17.19 -1.90
N TYR A 199 -24.55 -15.86 -1.94
CA TYR A 199 -25.82 -15.23 -1.56
C TYR A 199 -26.99 -15.73 -2.42
N ARG A 200 -26.82 -15.74 -3.76
CA ARG A 200 -27.88 -16.16 -4.70
C ARG A 200 -28.33 -17.60 -4.49
N HIS A 201 -27.44 -18.48 -4.06
CA HIS A 201 -27.74 -19.89 -3.78
C HIS A 201 -28.19 -20.15 -2.33
N ASN A 202 -28.32 -19.10 -1.51
CA ASN A 202 -28.57 -19.17 -0.07
C ASN A 202 -27.53 -20.04 0.66
N ILE A 203 -26.25 -19.89 0.30
CA ILE A 203 -25.13 -20.53 1.00
C ILE A 203 -24.65 -19.57 2.11
N PRO A 204 -24.55 -20.01 3.38
CA PRO A 204 -24.15 -19.15 4.49
C PRO A 204 -22.78 -18.51 4.24
N ILE A 205 -22.70 -17.18 4.27
CA ILE A 205 -21.46 -16.44 4.08
C ILE A 205 -20.67 -16.42 5.40
N ARG A 206 -19.39 -16.78 5.34
CA ARG A 206 -18.46 -16.58 6.47
C ARG A 206 -18.27 -15.07 6.65
N HIS A 207 -18.95 -14.48 7.62
CA HIS A 207 -18.67 -13.11 8.03
C HIS A 207 -17.23 -13.03 8.56
N ASN A 208 -16.49 -11.98 8.18
CA ASN A 208 -15.17 -11.70 8.75
C ASN A 208 -15.38 -11.12 10.16
N VAL A 209 -15.73 -12.02 11.08
CA VAL A 209 -15.84 -11.74 12.49
C VAL A 209 -14.44 -11.76 13.09
N GLY A 210 -14.14 -10.88 14.04
CA GLY A 210 -12.85 -10.83 14.75
C GLY A 210 -12.59 -12.04 15.66
N PHE A 211 -13.25 -13.17 15.44
CA PHE A 211 -13.23 -14.38 16.27
C PHE A 211 -13.38 -15.64 15.41
N SER A 212 -12.86 -16.78 15.89
CA SER A 212 -12.92 -18.06 15.17
C SER A 212 -14.34 -18.61 15.13
N GLN A 213 -14.91 -18.84 13.93
CA GLN A 213 -16.23 -19.47 13.78
C GLN A 213 -16.27 -20.90 14.34
N LYS A 214 -15.15 -21.64 14.27
CA LYS A 214 -15.03 -22.97 14.88
C LYS A 214 -15.14 -22.88 16.40
N CYS A 215 -14.51 -21.88 17.00
CA CYS A 215 -14.60 -21.61 18.43
C CYS A 215 -16.05 -21.31 18.83
N ILE A 216 -16.71 -20.36 18.15
CA ILE A 216 -18.10 -20.01 18.49
C ILE A 216 -19.05 -21.20 18.36
N HIS A 217 -18.90 -22.00 17.31
CA HIS A 217 -19.71 -23.21 17.14
C HIS A 217 -19.47 -24.21 18.27
N TRP A 218 -18.22 -24.46 18.64
CA TRP A 218 -17.87 -25.33 19.76
C TRP A 218 -18.46 -24.85 21.09
N LEU A 219 -18.32 -23.56 21.41
CA LEU A 219 -18.89 -22.97 22.63
C LEU A 219 -20.41 -23.04 22.64
N SER A 220 -21.05 -22.75 21.50
CA SER A 220 -22.53 -22.84 21.37
C SER A 220 -23.02 -24.27 21.57
N ASN A 221 -22.30 -25.27 21.04
CA ASN A 221 -22.66 -26.67 21.22
C ASN A 221 -22.51 -27.11 22.68
N ILE A 222 -21.44 -26.71 23.37
CA ILE A 222 -21.28 -26.99 24.82
C ILE A 222 -22.42 -26.34 25.60
N ALA A 223 -22.67 -25.04 25.38
CA ALA A 223 -23.74 -24.30 26.05
C ALA A 223 -25.09 -25.00 25.89
N GLN A 224 -25.38 -25.52 24.69
CA GLN A 224 -26.62 -26.25 24.42
C GLN A 224 -26.66 -27.65 25.08
N ILE A 225 -25.59 -28.43 24.99
CA ILE A 225 -25.53 -29.80 25.52
C ILE A 225 -25.58 -29.81 27.05
N GLU A 226 -24.80 -28.91 27.67
CA GLU A 226 -24.69 -28.79 29.11
C GLU A 226 -25.79 -27.90 29.70
N ASN A 227 -26.57 -27.23 28.85
CA ASN A 227 -27.64 -26.29 29.23
C ASN A 227 -27.12 -25.20 30.19
N ILE A 228 -26.00 -24.57 29.81
CA ILE A 228 -25.34 -23.48 30.54
C ILE A 228 -25.19 -22.26 29.64
N GLU A 229 -25.05 -21.08 30.24
CA GLU A 229 -24.73 -19.86 29.51
C GLU A 229 -23.21 -19.65 29.43
N ILE A 230 -22.69 -19.48 28.21
CA ILE A 230 -21.28 -19.17 27.97
C ILE A 230 -21.18 -17.80 27.32
N GLN A 231 -20.57 -16.84 28.02
CA GLN A 231 -20.19 -15.54 27.46
C GLN A 231 -19.03 -15.70 26.47
N HIS A 232 -19.17 -15.18 25.25
CA HIS A 232 -18.13 -15.21 24.21
C HIS A 232 -18.28 -14.08 23.19
N ALA A 233 -17.33 -13.94 22.27
CA ALA A 233 -17.29 -12.84 21.29
C ALA A 233 -18.51 -12.74 20.34
N GLY A 234 -19.30 -13.81 20.25
CA GLY A 234 -20.49 -13.91 19.39
C GLY A 234 -21.79 -13.52 20.09
N ASN A 235 -21.77 -13.22 21.39
CA ASN A 235 -22.95 -12.80 22.16
C ASN A 235 -22.68 -11.49 22.94
N ILE A 236 -22.64 -11.54 24.28
CA ILE A 236 -22.42 -10.43 25.22
C ILE A 236 -21.00 -9.84 25.07
N GLY A 237 -20.09 -10.57 24.42
CA GLY A 237 -18.71 -10.16 24.13
C GLY A 237 -17.69 -10.99 24.92
N GLU A 238 -16.41 -10.77 24.66
CA GLU A 238 -15.33 -11.52 25.32
C GLU A 238 -15.21 -11.18 26.82
N TYR A 239 -15.10 -12.19 27.67
CA TYR A 239 -14.84 -12.01 29.10
C TYR A 239 -13.37 -11.65 29.34
N LYS A 240 -13.12 -10.65 30.20
CA LYS A 240 -11.79 -10.25 30.63
C LYS A 240 -11.53 -10.77 32.03
N ILE A 241 -10.47 -11.55 32.20
CA ILE A 241 -10.09 -12.10 33.51
C ILE A 241 -9.69 -10.94 34.45
N SER A 242 -10.43 -10.81 35.55
CA SER A 242 -10.20 -9.82 36.60
C SER A 242 -8.74 -9.81 37.08
N GLY A 243 -8.15 -8.63 37.21
CA GLY A 243 -6.75 -8.46 37.62
C GLY A 243 -5.71 -8.71 36.52
N THR A 244 -6.14 -9.08 35.30
CA THR A 244 -5.23 -9.29 34.18
C THR A 244 -5.62 -8.43 32.96
N ARG A 245 -4.77 -8.44 31.93
CA ARG A 245 -5.10 -7.86 30.62
C ARG A 245 -5.77 -8.86 29.66
N TYR A 246 -5.93 -10.12 30.08
CA TYR A 246 -6.30 -11.21 29.19
C TYR A 246 -7.81 -11.32 29.03
N LYS A 247 -8.23 -11.50 27.78
CA LYS A 247 -9.57 -11.91 27.40
C LYS A 247 -9.56 -13.38 27.00
N VAL A 248 -10.64 -14.09 27.27
CA VAL A 248 -10.80 -15.51 26.99
C VAL A 248 -11.84 -15.74 25.89
N ASP A 249 -11.80 -16.90 25.25
CA ASP A 249 -12.74 -17.24 24.18
C ASP A 249 -14.16 -17.47 24.70
N GLY A 250 -14.29 -18.16 25.83
CA GLY A 250 -15.57 -18.42 26.50
C GLY A 250 -15.47 -18.40 28.02
N TYR A 251 -16.50 -17.90 28.70
CA TYR A 251 -16.62 -17.94 30.16
C TYR A 251 -18.04 -18.30 30.60
N CYS A 252 -18.16 -19.27 31.50
CA CYS A 252 -19.40 -19.63 32.18
C CYS A 252 -19.29 -19.24 33.66
N GLU A 253 -20.11 -18.29 34.09
CA GLU A 253 -20.13 -17.80 35.48
C GLU A 253 -20.63 -18.89 36.45
N GLU A 254 -21.68 -19.61 36.08
CA GLU A 254 -22.32 -20.64 36.93
C GLU A 254 -21.35 -21.74 37.36
N THR A 255 -20.49 -22.18 36.44
CA THR A 255 -19.51 -23.25 36.70
C THR A 255 -18.10 -22.71 36.99
N ASN A 256 -17.93 -21.38 37.00
CA ASN A 256 -16.63 -20.70 37.05
C ASN A 256 -15.60 -21.28 36.06
N THR A 257 -16.06 -21.55 34.83
CA THR A 257 -15.27 -22.24 33.79
C THR A 257 -14.89 -21.31 32.66
N ILE A 258 -13.60 -21.28 32.34
CA ILE A 258 -13.04 -20.67 31.14
C ILE A 258 -12.86 -21.75 30.08
N TYR A 259 -13.27 -21.41 28.86
CA TYR A 259 -13.09 -22.22 27.66
C TYR A 259 -12.08 -21.50 26.76
N GLU A 260 -10.99 -22.17 26.39
CA GLU A 260 -9.94 -21.66 25.50
C GLU A 260 -9.83 -22.51 24.24
N PHE A 261 -9.83 -21.84 23.08
CA PHE A 261 -9.72 -22.45 21.77
C PHE A 261 -8.32 -22.21 21.19
N HIS A 262 -7.54 -23.28 21.08
CA HIS A 262 -6.17 -23.20 20.58
C HIS A 262 -6.11 -23.47 19.08
N GLY A 263 -6.04 -22.40 18.29
CA GLY A 263 -5.67 -22.48 16.87
C GLY A 263 -4.28 -23.12 16.71
N ASP A 264 -4.17 -24.17 15.91
CA ASP A 264 -3.01 -25.08 15.94
C ASP A 264 -1.68 -24.36 15.65
N CYS A 265 -1.64 -23.55 14.59
CA CYS A 265 -0.44 -22.80 14.21
C CYS A 265 -0.19 -21.57 15.10
N TRP A 266 -1.23 -21.01 15.72
CA TRP A 266 -1.11 -19.84 16.58
C TRP A 266 -0.55 -20.17 17.96
N HIS A 267 -0.87 -21.37 18.46
CA HIS A 267 -0.51 -21.83 19.80
C HIS A 267 0.56 -22.93 19.79
N GLY A 268 1.08 -23.29 18.61
CA GLY A 268 2.20 -24.23 18.49
C GLY A 268 1.83 -25.68 18.85
N ASN A 269 0.75 -26.22 18.28
CA ASN A 269 0.27 -27.57 18.60
C ASN A 269 1.40 -28.63 18.52
N PRO A 270 1.81 -29.26 19.65
CA PRO A 270 2.96 -30.16 19.71
C PRO A 270 2.71 -31.50 19.00
N ILE A 271 1.46 -31.83 18.67
CA ILE A 271 1.10 -33.02 17.89
C ILE A 271 1.42 -32.79 16.41
N LEU A 272 1.24 -31.56 15.92
CA LEU A 272 1.36 -31.22 14.50
C LEU A 272 2.74 -30.66 14.14
N PHE A 273 3.41 -29.99 15.07
CA PHE A 273 4.65 -29.28 14.83
C PHE A 273 5.76 -29.73 15.77
N LYS A 274 6.99 -29.85 15.26
CA LYS A 274 8.16 -30.05 16.10
C LYS A 274 8.50 -28.74 16.83
N SER A 275 9.03 -28.86 18.04
CA SER A 275 9.39 -27.71 18.88
C SER A 275 10.24 -26.64 18.16
N SER A 276 11.14 -27.04 17.27
CA SER A 276 12.04 -26.16 16.52
C SER A 276 11.43 -25.52 15.25
N GLU A 277 10.21 -25.87 14.86
CA GLU A 277 9.58 -25.39 13.61
C GLU A 277 8.91 -24.02 13.79
N TYR A 278 8.83 -23.23 12.72
CA TYR A 278 8.09 -21.96 12.71
C TYR A 278 6.72 -22.20 12.07
N CYS A 279 5.71 -22.49 12.89
CA CYS A 279 4.37 -22.86 12.40
C CYS A 279 3.46 -21.65 12.13
N ASN A 280 3.76 -20.48 12.72
CA ASN A 280 2.99 -19.25 12.54
C ASN A 280 3.71 -18.29 11.56
N PRO A 281 3.15 -18.01 10.37
CA PRO A 281 3.77 -17.10 9.38
C PRO A 281 3.95 -15.66 9.85
N TRP A 282 3.26 -15.24 10.91
CA TRP A 282 3.26 -13.88 11.45
C TRP A 282 4.03 -13.75 12.76
N SER A 283 4.61 -14.85 13.26
CA SER A 283 5.41 -14.86 14.49
C SER A 283 6.86 -15.22 14.18
N SER A 284 7.79 -14.59 14.89
CA SER A 284 9.20 -14.98 14.89
C SER A 284 9.53 -16.05 15.93
N LEU A 285 8.52 -16.58 16.62
CA LEU A 285 8.67 -17.63 17.63
C LEU A 285 8.54 -19.02 17.00
N THR A 286 9.29 -19.95 17.56
CA THR A 286 9.15 -21.38 17.25
C THR A 286 7.85 -21.95 17.84
N ALA A 287 7.39 -23.08 17.30
CA ALA A 287 6.22 -23.80 17.78
C ALA A 287 6.36 -24.18 19.27
N GLY A 288 7.56 -24.56 19.71
CA GLY A 288 7.84 -24.85 21.12
C GLY A 288 7.71 -23.64 22.03
N GLU A 289 8.14 -22.46 21.57
CA GLU A 289 7.98 -21.20 22.31
C GLU A 289 6.52 -20.75 22.38
N LEU A 290 5.77 -20.87 21.28
CA LEU A 290 4.32 -20.60 21.25
C LEU A 290 3.56 -21.55 22.18
N TYR A 291 3.89 -22.83 22.15
CA TYR A 291 3.31 -23.83 23.04
C TYR A 291 3.62 -23.54 24.50
N LYS A 292 4.86 -23.18 24.81
CA LYS A 292 5.26 -22.79 26.16
C LYS A 292 4.46 -21.59 26.67
N GLN A 293 4.24 -20.57 25.84
CA GLN A 293 3.39 -19.42 26.21
C GLN A 293 1.93 -19.83 26.42
N THR A 294 1.43 -20.74 25.58
CA THR A 294 0.07 -21.29 25.70
C THR A 294 -0.10 -21.99 27.04
N ILE A 295 0.79 -22.90 27.41
CA ILE A 295 0.74 -23.61 28.71
C ILE A 295 0.90 -22.65 29.90
N GLN A 296 1.79 -21.66 29.81
CA GLN A 296 1.93 -20.63 30.85
C GLN A 296 0.62 -19.85 31.07
N ARG A 297 -0.13 -19.58 30.00
CA ARG A 297 -1.44 -18.94 30.09
C ARG A 297 -2.46 -19.88 30.75
N GLU A 298 -2.48 -21.16 30.40
CA GLU A 298 -3.37 -22.14 31.03
C GLU A 298 -3.10 -22.28 32.53
N GLU A 299 -1.82 -22.34 32.92
CA GLU A 299 -1.39 -22.38 34.33
C GLU A 299 -1.84 -21.14 35.08
N LEU A 300 -1.68 -19.95 34.50
CA LEU A 300 -2.15 -18.70 35.09
C LEU A 300 -3.66 -18.71 35.33
N ILE A 301 -4.45 -19.16 34.34
CA ILE A 301 -5.91 -19.24 34.47
C ILE A 301 -6.30 -20.15 35.64
N ARG A 302 -5.67 -21.33 35.74
CA ARG A 302 -5.90 -22.27 36.83
C ARG A 302 -5.46 -21.71 38.19
N GLN A 303 -4.32 -21.01 38.26
CA GLN A 303 -3.83 -20.36 39.48
C GLN A 303 -4.76 -19.25 39.98
N LEU A 304 -5.47 -18.57 39.06
CA LEU A 304 -6.48 -17.57 39.40
C LEU A 304 -7.82 -18.19 39.87
N GLY A 305 -7.90 -19.53 39.98
CA GLY A 305 -9.03 -20.24 40.55
C GLY A 305 -10.14 -20.60 39.58
N TYR A 306 -9.91 -20.47 38.27
CA TYR A 306 -10.89 -20.85 37.24
C TYR A 306 -10.75 -22.32 36.86
N ASN A 307 -11.88 -22.98 36.59
CA ASN A 307 -11.89 -24.21 35.83
C ASN A 307 -11.49 -23.90 34.39
N LEU A 308 -10.71 -24.77 33.75
CA LEU A 308 -10.22 -24.53 32.39
C LEU A 308 -10.43 -25.76 31.51
N VAL A 309 -11.24 -25.55 30.47
CA VAL A 309 -11.49 -26.48 29.38
C VAL A 309 -10.83 -25.95 28.11
N VAL A 310 -10.02 -26.79 27.46
CA VAL A 310 -9.24 -26.42 26.28
C VAL A 310 -9.65 -27.29 25.11
N LYS A 311 -9.74 -26.70 23.92
CA LYS A 311 -9.95 -27.44 22.67
C LYS A 311 -9.02 -26.94 21.59
N TRP A 312 -8.26 -27.87 20.99
CA TRP A 312 -7.41 -27.57 19.85
C TRP A 312 -8.21 -27.59 18.54
N GLU A 313 -7.79 -26.78 17.57
CA GLU A 313 -8.42 -26.73 16.25
C GLU A 313 -8.45 -28.11 15.57
N THR A 314 -7.35 -28.87 15.66
CA THR A 314 -7.26 -30.20 15.07
C THR A 314 -8.30 -31.17 15.63
N ASP A 315 -8.68 -31.01 16.91
CA ASP A 315 -9.61 -31.92 17.57
C ASP A 315 -11.05 -31.59 17.19
N ILE A 316 -11.41 -30.32 16.98
CA ILE A 316 -12.72 -29.96 16.42
C ILE A 316 -12.91 -30.56 15.02
N ASN A 317 -11.87 -30.58 14.19
CA ASN A 317 -11.98 -31.11 12.83
C ASN A 317 -12.22 -32.64 12.79
N LYS A 318 -11.89 -33.36 13.86
CA LYS A 318 -12.14 -34.82 13.96
C LYS A 318 -13.60 -35.11 14.33
N ASP A 319 -14.23 -34.23 15.09
CA ASP A 319 -15.61 -34.39 15.57
C ASP A 319 -16.67 -34.11 14.47
N ILE A 320 -16.26 -33.59 13.31
CA ILE A 320 -17.14 -33.23 12.17
C ILE A 320 -17.14 -34.32 11.07
N LYS A 321 -16.44 -35.45 11.27
CA LYS A 321 -16.34 -36.53 10.27
C LYS A 321 -17.41 -37.60 10.39
#